data_AF-A0A6B3MXQ6-F1
#
_entry.id   AF-A0A6B3MXQ6-F1
#
_cell.length_a   1.000
_cell.length_b   1.000
_cell.length_c   1.000
_cell.angle_alpha   90.00
_cell.angle_beta   90.00
_cell.angle_gamma   90.00
#
_symmetry.space_group_name_H-M   'P 1'
#
loop_
_entity.id
_entity.type
_entity.pdbx_description
1 polymer ?
#
loop_
_entity_poly.entity_id
_entity_poly.type
_entity_poly.pdbx_seq_one_letter_code
_entity_poly.pdbx_strand_id
1 'polypeptide(L)'
;MASTTPNDTRVTARLPASVKDTLQKAADLTGATLNQFMVHAQVKEAQKVINAEQVIHLSPQDADIIFSLIENPPAPNKHLKEAIQRHQAFLIEKD
;
A
#
# COMPACT_ATOMS: atom_id res chain seq x y z
N MET A 1 29.82 1.19 -21.45
CA MET A 1 29.95 0.03 -20.54
C MET A 1 28.96 0.23 -19.40
N ALA A 2 27.80 -0.42 -19.44
CA ALA A 2 26.77 -0.27 -18.42
C ALA A 2 27.21 -0.97 -17.12
N SER A 3 27.25 -0.24 -16.02
CA SER A 3 27.54 -0.76 -14.69
C SER A 3 26.34 -1.56 -14.18
N THR A 4 26.42 -2.89 -14.26
CA THR A 4 25.48 -3.80 -13.60
C THR A 4 25.81 -3.84 -12.11
N THR A 5 25.20 -2.96 -11.33
CA THR A 5 25.23 -3.06 -9.87
C THR A 5 24.43 -4.30 -9.47
N PRO A 6 24.97 -5.24 -8.67
CA PRO A 6 24.16 -6.31 -8.10
C PRO A 6 23.26 -5.66 -7.04
N ASN A 7 21.97 -5.49 -7.36
CA ASN A 7 20.93 -4.95 -6.46
C ASN A 7 20.52 -5.95 -5.36
N ASP A 8 21.46 -6.72 -4.81
CA ASP A 8 21.17 -7.66 -3.73
C ASP A 8 21.50 -7.01 -2.39
N THR A 9 20.48 -6.78 -1.56
CA THR A 9 20.61 -6.17 -0.23
C THR A 9 20.25 -7.21 0.82
N ARG A 10 21.09 -7.33 1.85
CA ARG A 10 20.93 -8.36 2.88
C ARG A 10 20.13 -7.82 4.07
N VAL A 11 19.06 -8.52 4.41
CA VAL A 11 18.31 -8.31 5.64
C VAL A 11 18.84 -9.26 6.71
N THR A 12 19.22 -8.72 7.89
CA THR A 12 19.67 -9.52 9.04
C THR A 12 18.82 -9.19 10.26
N ALA A 13 18.39 -10.22 11.01
CA ALA A 13 17.58 -10.07 12.21
C ALA A 13 18.05 -11.05 13.29
N ARG A 14 18.03 -10.59 14.55
CA ARG A 14 18.24 -11.46 15.71
C ARG A 14 16.89 -11.96 16.20
N LEU A 15 16.80 -13.25 16.47
CA LEU A 15 15.57 -13.90 16.90
C LEU A 15 15.85 -14.92 18.01
N PRO A 16 14.96 -15.03 19.02
CA PRO A 16 15.07 -16.06 20.04
C PRO A 16 15.00 -17.47 19.44
N ALA A 17 15.65 -18.44 20.09
CA ALA A 17 15.67 -19.83 19.63
C ALA A 17 14.25 -20.41 19.45
N SER A 18 13.33 -20.13 20.38
CA SER A 18 11.93 -20.58 20.31
C SER A 18 11.20 -20.06 19.06
N VAL A 19 11.48 -18.83 18.64
CA VAL A 19 10.92 -18.24 17.43
C VAL A 19 11.52 -18.92 16.20
N LYS A 20 12.83 -19.17 16.20
CA LYS A 20 13.51 -19.92 15.14
C LYS A 20 12.86 -21.27 14.90
N ASP A 21 12.61 -22.03 15.97
CA ASP A 21 12.06 -23.37 15.89
C ASP A 21 10.65 -23.37 15.30
N THR A 22 9.86 -22.34 15.63
CA THR A 22 8.52 -22.16 15.09
C THR A 22 8.57 -21.84 13.59
N LEU A 23 9.46 -20.91 13.18
CA LEU A 23 9.64 -20.56 11.78
C LEU A 23 10.20 -21.73 10.97
N GLN A 24 11.11 -22.53 11.54
CA GLN A 24 11.67 -23.70 10.90
C GLN A 24 10.59 -24.75 10.62
N LYS A 25 9.75 -25.07 11.63
CA LYS A 25 8.60 -25.98 11.43
C LYS A 25 7.68 -25.51 10.32
N ALA A 26 7.38 -24.21 10.26
CA ALA A 26 6.54 -23.66 9.20
C ALA A 26 7.20 -23.77 7.82
N ALA A 27 8.51 -23.49 7.74
CA ALA A 27 9.30 -23.64 6.51
C ALA A 27 9.28 -25.09 6.01
N ASP A 28 9.52 -26.06 6.91
CA ASP A 28 9.50 -27.49 6.62
C ASP A 28 8.14 -27.95 6.08
N LEU A 29 7.03 -27.50 6.68
CA LEU A 29 5.67 -27.79 6.22
C LEU A 29 5.37 -27.25 4.82
N THR A 30 6.01 -26.13 4.44
CA THR A 30 5.86 -25.52 3.12
C THR A 30 6.87 -26.03 2.08
N GLY A 31 7.79 -26.92 2.48
CA GLY A 31 8.86 -27.40 1.60
C GLY A 31 9.88 -26.33 1.20
N ALA A 32 9.99 -25.26 1.99
CA ALA A 32 10.90 -24.14 1.75
C ALA A 32 12.03 -24.11 2.79
N THR A 33 13.16 -23.51 2.43
CA THR A 33 14.19 -23.18 3.44
C THR A 33 13.68 -22.08 4.38
N LEU A 34 14.26 -21.99 5.58
CA LEU A 34 13.91 -20.95 6.56
C LEU A 34 13.98 -19.54 5.97
N ASN A 35 15.04 -19.23 5.23
CA ASN A 35 15.21 -17.91 4.61
C ASN A 35 14.13 -17.64 3.55
N GLN A 36 13.82 -18.61 2.69
CA GLN A 36 12.76 -18.46 1.69
C GLN A 36 11.40 -18.23 2.35
N PHE A 37 11.08 -19.00 3.39
CA PHE A 37 9.85 -18.83 4.16
C PHE A 37 9.76 -17.43 4.79
N MET A 38 10.84 -16.98 5.43
CA MET A 38 10.89 -15.65 6.04
C MET A 38 10.70 -14.52 5.03
N VAL A 39 11.40 -14.56 3.89
CA VAL A 39 11.25 -13.55 2.84
C VAL A 39 9.83 -13.55 2.29
N HIS A 40 9.26 -14.71 2.01
CA HIS A 40 7.89 -14.82 1.52
C HIS A 40 6.87 -14.26 2.54
N ALA A 41 7.02 -14.59 3.82
CA ALA A 41 6.15 -14.08 4.88
C ALA A 41 6.27 -12.54 5.02
N GLN A 42 7.49 -12.01 4.94
CA GLN A 42 7.74 -10.57 5.02
C GLN A 42 7.12 -9.82 3.84
N VAL A 43 7.29 -10.32 2.61
CA VAL A 43 6.68 -9.72 1.41
C VAL A 43 5.15 -9.74 1.52
N LYS A 44 4.58 -10.86 1.96
CA LYS A 44 3.13 -10.98 2.15
C LYS A 44 2.59 -9.96 3.15
N GLU A 45 3.24 -9.81 4.29
CA GLU A 45 2.79 -8.85 5.31
C GLU A 45 3.02 -7.40 4.87
N ALA A 46 4.15 -7.12 4.21
CA ALA A 46 4.41 -5.79 3.63
C ALA A 46 3.33 -5.41 2.63
N GLN A 47 2.95 -6.31 1.72
CA GLN A 47 1.89 -6.05 0.75
C GLN A 47 0.54 -5.83 1.41
N LYS A 48 0.23 -6.58 2.47
CA LYS A 48 -1.01 -6.40 3.24
C LYS A 48 -1.07 -5.02 3.89
N VAL A 49 0.03 -4.57 4.51
CA VAL A 49 0.11 -3.23 5.12
C VAL A 49 -0.02 -2.13 4.06
N ILE A 50 0.69 -2.25 2.94
CA ILE A 50 0.60 -1.29 1.83
C ILE A 50 -0.83 -1.22 1.28
N ASN A 51 -1.47 -2.36 1.06
CA ASN A 51 -2.83 -2.42 0.53
C ASN A 51 -3.84 -1.83 1.52
N ALA A 52 -3.67 -2.04 2.82
CA ALA A 52 -4.57 -1.49 3.83
C ALA A 52 -4.59 0.05 3.82
N GLU A 53 -3.46 0.70 3.51
CA GLU A 53 -3.38 2.16 3.41
C GLU A 53 -3.81 2.71 2.04
N GLN A 54 -3.61 1.94 0.96
CA GLN A 54 -3.80 2.42 -0.41
C GLN A 54 -5.13 2.03 -1.04
N VAL A 55 -5.80 0.99 -0.52
CA VAL A 55 -7.00 0.42 -1.13
C VAL A 55 -8.23 0.81 -0.33
N ILE A 56 -9.14 1.54 -0.98
CA ILE A 56 -10.48 1.77 -0.45
C ILE A 56 -11.35 0.56 -0.82
N HIS A 57 -11.74 -0.21 0.19
CA HIS A 57 -12.68 -1.31 0.01
C HIS A 57 -14.12 -0.77 0.04
N LEU A 58 -14.83 -0.93 -1.06
CA LEU A 58 -16.22 -0.50 -1.21
C LEU A 58 -17.15 -1.70 -1.06
N SER A 59 -18.29 -1.51 -0.39
CA SER A 59 -19.40 -2.45 -0.53
C SER A 59 -19.96 -2.38 -1.96
N PRO A 60 -20.70 -3.41 -2.42
CA PRO A 60 -21.37 -3.33 -3.72
C PRO A 60 -22.24 -2.08 -3.85
N GLN A 61 -22.96 -1.68 -2.78
CA GLN A 61 -23.77 -0.47 -2.80
C GLN A 61 -22.92 0.81 -2.94
N ASP A 62 -21.81 0.91 -2.21
CA ASP A 62 -20.93 2.08 -2.30
C ASP A 62 -20.25 2.18 -3.66
N ALA A 63 -19.91 1.03 -4.26
CA ALA A 63 -19.35 0.97 -5.60
C ALA A 63 -20.35 1.51 -6.63
N ASP A 64 -21.61 1.07 -6.58
CA ASP A 64 -22.66 1.56 -7.49
C ASP A 64 -22.85 3.08 -7.38
N ILE A 65 -22.83 3.61 -6.14
CA ILE A 65 -22.92 5.06 -5.89
C ILE A 65 -21.72 5.79 -6.52
N ILE A 66 -20.50 5.29 -6.29
CA ILE A 66 -19.29 5.92 -6.83
C ILE A 66 -19.27 5.86 -8.36
N PHE A 67 -19.59 4.72 -8.97
CA PHE A 67 -19.67 4.61 -10.42
C PHE A 67 -20.71 5.56 -11.00
N SER A 68 -21.89 5.66 -10.37
CA SER A 68 -22.94 6.61 -10.79
C SER A 68 -22.45 8.06 -10.73
N LEU A 69 -21.66 8.43 -9.71
CA LEU A 69 -21.08 9.77 -9.57
C LEU A 69 -19.96 10.06 -10.58
N ILE A 70 -19.21 9.04 -11.02
CA ILE A 70 -18.17 9.18 -12.06
C ILE A 70 -18.83 9.34 -13.44
N GLU A 71 -19.86 8.54 -13.73
CA GLU A 71 -20.58 8.59 -15.00
C GLU A 71 -21.44 9.86 -15.13
N ASN A 72 -22.05 10.30 -14.02
CA ASN A 72 -22.93 11.45 -13.97
C ASN A 72 -22.46 12.45 -12.90
N PRO A 73 -21.37 13.18 -13.16
CA PRO A 73 -20.80 14.09 -12.17
C PRO A 73 -21.77 15.24 -11.87
N PRO A 74 -22.16 15.44 -10.60
CA PRO A 74 -23.08 16.52 -10.24
C PRO A 74 -22.40 17.88 -10.34
N ALA A 75 -23.21 18.93 -10.55
CA ALA A 75 -22.69 20.29 -10.56
C ALA A 75 -22.10 20.68 -9.18
N PRO A 76 -20.96 21.40 -9.14
CA PRO A 76 -20.36 21.86 -7.89
C PRO A 76 -21.35 22.68 -7.04
N ASN A 77 -21.45 22.35 -5.75
CA ASN A 77 -22.29 23.08 -4.82
C ASN A 77 -21.71 24.47 -4.51
N LYS A 78 -22.50 25.33 -3.85
CA LYS A 78 -22.11 26.71 -3.53
C LYS A 78 -20.82 26.78 -2.71
N HIS A 79 -20.69 25.91 -1.70
CA HIS A 79 -19.51 25.88 -0.83
C HIS A 79 -18.22 25.45 -1.55
N LEU A 80 -18.32 24.50 -2.50
CA LEU A 80 -17.19 24.06 -3.31
C LEU A 80 -16.75 25.18 -4.27
N LYS A 81 -17.71 25.91 -4.87
CA LYS A 81 -17.42 27.08 -5.70
C LYS A 81 -16.69 28.18 -4.90
N GLU A 82 -17.17 28.49 -3.70
CA GLU A 82 -16.52 29.45 -2.79
C GLU A 82 -15.12 29.00 -2.35
N ALA A 83 -14.92 27.70 -2.09
CA ALA A 83 -13.61 27.14 -1.75
C ALA A 83 -12.61 27.24 -2.91
N ILE A 84 -13.05 26.95 -4.15
CA ILE A 84 -12.22 27.11 -5.35
C ILE A 84 -11.80 28.57 -5.54
N GLN A 85 -12.72 29.52 -5.39
CA GLN A 85 -12.42 30.95 -5.51
C GLN A 85 -11.38 31.41 -4.46
N ARG A 86 -11.53 30.97 -3.20
CA ARG A 86 -10.55 31.27 -2.15
C ARG A 86 -9.18 30.67 -2.44
N HIS A 87 -9.14 29.44 -2.94
CA HIS A 87 -7.88 28.78 -3.29
C HIS A 87 -7.16 29.51 -4.44
N GLN A 88 -7.90 29.92 -5.47
CA GLN A 88 -7.37 30.70 -6.58
C GLN A 88 -6.82 32.06 -6.15
N ALA A 89 -7.56 32.78 -5.30
CA ALA A 89 -7.09 34.06 -4.74
C ALA A 89 -5.78 33.91 -3.94
N PHE A 90 -5.67 32.85 -3.13
CA PHE A 90 -4.45 32.53 -2.39
C PHE A 90 -3.25 32.23 -3.29
N LEU A 91 -3.46 31.56 -4.42
CA LEU A 91 -2.38 31.27 -5.37
C LEU A 91 -1.90 32.53 -6.10
N ILE A 92 -2.82 33.45 -6.43
CA ILE A 92 -2.51 34.71 -7.12
C ILE A 92 -1.79 35.73 -6.20
N GLU A 93 -2.03 35.70 -4.89
CA GLU A 93 -1.37 36.59 -3.92
C GLU A 93 0.10 36.21 -3.66
N LYS A 94 0.53 35.02 -4.10
CA LYS A 94 1.88 34.49 -3.85
C LYS A 94 2.86 34.68 -5.03
N ASP A 95 2.39 35.24 -6.14
CA ASP A 95 3.18 35.68 -7.31
C ASP A 95 3.40 37.21 -7.28
#